data_AF-A0AA41FDE3-F1
#
_entry.id   AF-A0AA41FDE3-F1
#
_cell.length_a   1.000
_cell.length_b   1.000
_cell.length_c   1.000
_cell.angle_alpha   90.00
_cell.angle_beta   90.00
_cell.angle_gamma   90.00
#
_symmetry.space_group_name_H-M   'P 1'
#
loop_
_entity.id
_entity.type
_entity.pdbx_description
1 polymer ?
#
loop_
_entity_poly.entity_id
_entity_poly.type
_entity_poly.pdbx_seq_one_letter_code
_entity_poly.pdbx_strand_id
1 'polypeptide(L)'
;MSKLTDIADEFGLSVELICEATGRSRPDLQRILEPDSIIYPGELKELLTELLMMSYDICEAEIERAKADNRRRKKYLETMAKRQGIHLGYNEDPFEF
;
A
#
# COMPACT_ATOMS: atom_id res chain seq x y z
N MET A 1 -4.76 -21.35 -11.21
CA MET A 1 -3.82 -20.67 -10.30
C MET A 1 -4.29 -20.93 -8.87
N SER A 2 -3.38 -20.93 -7.89
CA SER A 2 -3.74 -21.13 -6.48
C SER A 2 -4.26 -19.82 -5.89
N LYS A 3 -5.16 -19.86 -4.91
CA LYS A 3 -5.66 -18.62 -4.28
C LYS A 3 -4.54 -17.73 -3.70
N LEU A 4 -3.47 -18.35 -3.20
CA LEU A 4 -2.32 -17.63 -2.66
C LEU A 4 -1.56 -16.85 -3.74
N THR A 5 -1.43 -17.41 -4.95
CA THR A 5 -0.83 -16.68 -6.07
C THR A 5 -1.73 -15.54 -6.54
N ASP A 6 -3.05 -15.74 -6.56
CA ASP A 6 -4.00 -14.69 -6.95
C ASP A 6 -3.96 -13.51 -5.95
N ILE A 7 -3.85 -13.79 -4.65
CA ILE A 7 -3.70 -12.76 -3.60
C ILE A 7 -2.36 -12.01 -3.75
N ALA A 8 -1.27 -12.73 -4.03
CA ALA A 8 0.04 -12.13 -4.24
C ALA A 8 0.01 -11.15 -5.42
N ASP A 9 -0.60 -11.57 -6.54
CA ASP A 9 -0.75 -10.74 -7.73
C ASP A 9 -1.63 -9.51 -7.45
N GLU A 10 -2.77 -9.67 -6.76
CA GLU A 10 -3.66 -8.56 -6.40
C GLU A 10 -2.98 -7.54 -5.47
N PHE A 11 -2.16 -8.01 -4.54
CA PHE A 11 -1.44 -7.14 -3.60
C PHE A 11 -0.17 -6.54 -4.23
N GLY A 12 0.22 -6.96 -5.44
CA GLY A 12 1.49 -6.57 -6.05
C GLY A 12 2.70 -7.03 -5.26
N LEU A 13 2.58 -8.13 -4.50
CA LEU A 13 3.62 -8.71 -3.66
C LEU A 13 4.06 -10.08 -4.18
N SER A 14 5.21 -10.56 -3.70
CA SER A 14 5.56 -11.97 -3.90
C SER A 14 4.89 -12.86 -2.85
N VAL A 15 4.71 -14.14 -3.18
CA VAL A 15 4.20 -15.14 -2.22
C VAL A 15 5.12 -15.23 -1.01
N GLU A 16 6.44 -15.09 -1.19
CA GLU A 16 7.44 -15.13 -0.13
C GLU A 16 7.23 -13.99 0.88
N LEU A 17 6.92 -12.77 0.43
CA LEU A 17 6.61 -11.65 1.32
C LEU A 17 5.34 -11.88 2.12
N ILE A 18 4.32 -12.50 1.52
CA ILE A 18 3.10 -12.87 2.25
C ILE A 18 3.41 -13.94 3.32
N CYS A 19 4.26 -14.93 2.99
CA CYS A 19 4.68 -15.95 3.96
C CYS A 19 5.43 -15.32 5.14
N GLU A 20 6.37 -14.41 4.86
CA GLU A 20 7.13 -13.69 5.89
C GLU A 20 6.23 -12.82 6.78
N ALA A 21 5.33 -12.04 6.18
CA ALA A 21 4.44 -11.14 6.90
C ALA A 21 3.43 -11.88 7.79
N THR A 22 2.94 -13.03 7.32
CA THR A 22 1.98 -13.87 8.06
C THR A 22 2.67 -14.86 9.02
N GLY A 23 4.00 -14.97 8.97
CA GLY A 23 4.78 -15.94 9.75
C GLY A 23 4.47 -17.41 9.43
N ARG A 24 3.88 -17.70 8.28
CA ARG A 24 3.41 -19.04 7.89
C ARG A 24 4.16 -19.54 6.64
N SER A 25 4.30 -20.85 6.54
CA SER A 25 4.90 -21.45 5.34
C SER A 25 3.93 -21.40 4.16
N ARG A 26 4.47 -21.43 2.93
CA ARG A 26 3.64 -21.48 1.71
C ARG A 26 2.65 -22.65 1.70
N PRO A 27 3.04 -23.89 2.07
CA PRO A 27 2.08 -25.00 2.19
C PRO A 27 0.98 -24.75 3.22
N ASP A 28 1.29 -24.12 4.36
CA ASP A 28 0.29 -23.81 5.38
C ASP A 28 -0.75 -22.81 4.89
N LEU A 29 -0.29 -21.75 4.22
CA LEU A 29 -1.18 -20.76 3.60
C LEU A 29 -2.05 -21.39 2.52
N GLN A 30 -1.48 -22.23 1.65
CA GLN A 30 -2.24 -22.95 0.64
C GLN A 30 -3.30 -23.86 1.28
N ARG A 31 -2.94 -24.61 2.33
CA ARG A 31 -3.87 -25.47 3.08
C ARG A 31 -5.03 -24.68 3.72
N ILE A 32 -4.76 -23.49 4.27
CA ILE A 32 -5.79 -22.65 4.89
C ILE A 32 -6.71 -22.03 3.83
N LEU A 33 -6.15 -21.61 2.69
CA LEU A 33 -6.88 -20.92 1.63
C LEU A 33 -7.67 -21.88 0.71
N GLU A 34 -7.15 -23.08 0.46
CA GLU A 34 -7.76 -24.06 -0.44
C GLU A 34 -8.85 -24.89 0.27
N PRO A 35 -10.09 -24.93 -0.25
CA PRO A 35 -11.25 -25.30 0.54
C PRO A 35 -11.69 -26.76 0.30
N ASP A 36 -10.75 -27.70 0.22
CA ASP A 36 -11.15 -29.12 0.28
C ASP A 36 -11.53 -29.46 1.73
N SER A 37 -12.76 -29.08 2.04
CA SER A 37 -13.49 -29.14 3.29
C SER A 37 -13.05 -28.14 4.38
N ILE A 38 -14.05 -27.46 4.93
CA ILE A 38 -14.00 -26.50 6.03
C ILE A 38 -13.48 -27.22 7.29
N ILE A 39 -12.16 -27.37 7.42
CA ILE A 39 -11.54 -27.95 8.62
C ILE A 39 -11.06 -26.84 9.59
N TYR A 40 -10.78 -25.63 9.10
CA TYR A 40 -10.15 -24.56 9.89
C TYR A 40 -10.78 -23.16 9.70
N PRO A 41 -12.06 -22.95 10.07
CA PRO A 41 -12.71 -21.65 9.93
C PRO A 41 -12.05 -20.54 10.77
N GLY A 42 -11.45 -20.89 11.91
CA GLY A 42 -10.71 -19.95 12.76
C GLY A 42 -9.43 -19.46 12.10
N GLU A 43 -8.58 -20.38 11.64
CA GLU A 43 -7.32 -20.05 10.95
C GLU A 43 -7.57 -19.25 9.67
N LEU A 44 -8.63 -19.60 8.92
CA LEU A 44 -9.02 -18.84 7.74
C LEU A 44 -9.43 -17.41 8.10
N LYS A 45 -10.24 -17.22 9.14
CA LYS A 45 -10.64 -15.87 9.58
C LYS A 45 -9.43 -15.05 10.04
N GLU A 46 -8.52 -15.65 10.79
CA GLU A 46 -7.30 -15.00 11.27
C GLU A 46 -6.42 -14.58 10.08
N LEU A 47 -6.16 -15.50 9.15
CA LEU A 47 -5.38 -15.22 7.95
C LEU A 47 -6.02 -14.10 7.09
N LEU A 48 -7.34 -14.15 6.87
CA LEU A 48 -8.03 -13.09 6.12
C LEU A 48 -7.95 -11.73 6.83
N THR A 49 -7.95 -11.71 8.17
CA THR A 49 -7.79 -10.48 8.95
C THR A 49 -6.37 -9.91 8.79
N GLU A 50 -5.35 -10.76 8.85
CA GLU A 50 -3.96 -10.35 8.62
C GLU A 50 -3.74 -9.82 7.20
N LEU A 51 -4.27 -10.51 6.18
CA LEU A 51 -4.20 -10.07 4.79
C LEU A 51 -4.92 -8.72 4.59
N LEU A 52 -6.03 -8.50 5.28
CA LEU A 52 -6.72 -7.21 5.27
C LEU A 52 -5.85 -6.09 5.88
N MET A 53 -5.18 -6.36 7.00
CA MET A 53 -4.23 -5.40 7.59
C MET A 53 -3.07 -5.07 6.65
N MET A 54 -2.49 -6.09 6.00
CA MET A 54 -1.46 -5.87 4.99
C MET A 54 -1.95 -5.00 3.83
N SER A 55 -3.19 -5.19 3.37
CA SER A 55 -3.78 -4.34 2.31
C SER A 55 -3.88 -2.87 2.74
N TYR A 56 -4.20 -2.60 4.00
CA TYR A 56 -4.19 -1.24 4.53
C TYR A 56 -2.77 -0.64 4.55
N ASP A 57 -1.78 -1.40 5.00
CA ASP A 57 -0.39 -0.93 5.05
C ASP A 57 0.15 -0.60 3.64
N ILE A 58 -0.20 -1.40 2.62
CA ILE A 58 0.13 -1.12 1.21
C ILE A 58 -0.49 0.22 0.79
N CYS A 59 -1.79 0.41 1.05
CA CYS A 59 -2.50 1.64 0.69
C CYS A 59 -1.88 2.86 1.38
N GLU A 60 -1.55 2.79 2.67
CA GLU A 60 -0.90 3.89 3.38
C GLU A 60 0.47 4.23 2.77
N ALA A 61 1.28 3.21 2.44
CA ALA A 61 2.58 3.40 1.80
C ALA A 61 2.45 4.04 0.41
N GLU A 62 1.45 3.67 -0.37
CA GLU A 62 1.14 4.27 -1.67
C GLU A 62 0.74 5.75 -1.54
N ILE A 63 -0.13 6.06 -0.57
CA ILE A 63 -0.55 7.43 -0.27
C ILE A 63 0.66 8.29 0.13
N GLU A 64 1.51 7.79 1.03
CA GLU A 64 2.69 8.54 1.46
C GLU A 64 3.70 8.74 0.33
N ARG A 65 3.91 7.73 -0.52
CA ARG A 65 4.71 7.87 -1.73
C ARG A 65 4.14 8.93 -2.66
N ALA A 66 2.82 8.92 -2.90
CA ALA A 66 2.16 9.92 -3.74
C ALA A 66 2.29 11.34 -3.17
N LYS A 67 2.13 11.51 -1.85
CA LYS A 67 2.35 12.80 -1.17
C LYS A 67 3.80 13.27 -1.31
N ALA A 68 4.78 12.38 -1.12
CA ALA A 68 6.20 12.71 -1.27
C ALA A 68 6.55 13.14 -2.69
N ASP A 69 6.02 12.42 -3.69
CA ASP A 69 6.16 12.76 -5.10
C ASP A 69 5.54 14.11 -5.45
N ASN A 70 4.35 14.40 -4.93
CA ASN A 70 3.70 15.68 -5.10
C ASN A 70 4.54 16.83 -4.49
N ARG A 71 5.04 16.66 -3.26
CA ARG A 71 5.94 17.63 -2.61
C ARG A 71 7.20 17.89 -3.44
N ARG A 72 7.81 16.83 -4.00
CA ARG A 72 8.97 16.94 -4.89
C ARG A 72 8.66 17.76 -6.15
N ARG A 73 7.54 17.45 -6.81
CA ARG A 73 7.10 18.17 -8.04
C ARG A 73 6.80 19.64 -7.74
N LYS A 74 6.09 19.94 -6.66
CA LYS A 74 5.82 21.32 -6.22
C LYS A 74 7.12 22.10 -6.00
N LYS A 75 8.07 21.55 -5.23
CA LYS A 75 9.37 22.19 -4.97
C LYS A 75 10.17 22.46 -6.25
N TYR A 76 10.12 21.53 -7.21
CA TYR A 76 10.77 21.70 -8.51
C TYR A 76 10.20 22.91 -9.27
N LEU A 77 8.87 23.02 -9.35
CA LEU A 77 8.19 24.14 -10.02
C LEU A 77 8.44 25.48 -9.32
N GLU A 78 8.34 25.52 -7.99
CA GLU A 78 8.69 26.71 -7.20
C GLU A 78 10.13 27.18 -7.46
N THR A 79 11.06 26.23 -7.56
CA THR A 79 12.47 26.53 -7.88
C THR A 79 12.61 27.13 -9.28
N MET A 80 11.89 26.61 -10.27
CA MET A 80 11.89 27.17 -11.62
C MET A 80 11.31 28.58 -11.65
N ALA A 81 10.17 28.81 -11.00
CA ALA A 81 9.53 30.12 -10.96
C ALA A 81 10.38 31.16 -10.23
N LYS A 82 10.99 30.79 -9.10
CA LYS A 82 11.91 31.66 -8.35
C LYS A 82 13.09 32.13 -9.20
N ARG A 83 13.64 31.25 -10.05
CA ARG A 83 14.71 31.63 -11.01
C ARG A 83 14.25 32.66 -12.04
N GLN A 84 12.96 32.74 -12.31
CA GLN A 84 12.34 33.73 -13.19
C GLN A 84 11.78 34.94 -12.43
N GLY A 85 11.99 35.04 -11.11
CA GLY A 85 11.43 36.11 -10.28
C GLY A 85 9.93 36.00 -10.03
N ILE A 86 9.31 34.84 -10.33
CA ILE A 86 7.88 34.60 -10.18
C ILE A 86 7.64 33.80 -8.89
N HIS A 87 6.66 34.23 -8.08
CA HIS A 87 6.21 33.46 -6.92
C HIS A 87 5.00 32.59 -7.30
N LEU A 88 5.08 31.29 -7.04
CA LEU A 88 3.98 30.33 -7.22
C LEU A 88 3.31 30.06 -5.86
N GLY A 89 2.70 31.11 -5.31
CA GLY A 89 1.75 31.02 -4.21
C GLY A 89 0.39 31.52 -4.68
N TYR A 90 -0.65 31.29 -3.90
CA TYR A 90 -1.75 32.27 -3.95
C TYR A 90 -1.12 33.62 -3.62
N ASN A 91 -1.53 34.71 -4.28
CA ASN A 91 -1.31 36.02 -3.69
C ASN A 91 -2.01 35.93 -2.33
N GLU A 92 -1.26 35.75 -1.25
CA GLU A 92 -1.77 36.07 0.07
C GLU A 92 -2.19 37.53 -0.07
N ASP A 93 -3.51 37.74 -0.14
CA ASP A 93 -4.05 39.08 -0.12
C ASP A 93 -3.51 39.70 1.17
N PRO A 94 -2.74 40.81 1.13
CA PRO A 94 -2.13 41.39 2.33
C PRO A 94 -3.15 41.88 3.37
N PHE A 95 -4.44 41.61 3.16
CA PHE A 95 -5.56 41.98 4.01
C PHE A 95 -6.31 40.79 4.66
N GLU A 96 -5.89 39.53 4.46
CA GLU A 96 -6.45 38.41 5.24
C GLU A 96 -5.77 38.35 6.63
N PHE A 97 -6.44 38.98 7.61
CA PHE A 97 -6.15 38.91 9.06
C PHE A 97 -7.01 37.84 9.75
#